data_AF-A0A401PB22-F1
#
_entry.id   AF-A0A401PB22-F1
#
_cell.length_a   1.000
_cell.length_b   1.000
_cell.length_c   1.000
_cell.angle_alpha   90.00
_cell.angle_beta   90.00
_cell.angle_gamma   90.00
#
_symmetry.space_group_name_H-M   'P 1'
#
loop_
_entity.id
_entity.type
_entity.pdbx_description
1 polymer ?
#
loop_
_entity_poly.entity_id
_entity_poly.type
_entity_poly.pdbx_seq_one_letter_code
_entity_poly.pdbx_strand_id
1 'polypeptide(L)'
;ATDSGIYTCVATSSSGETSWSAFLEVRESGAATVNVKVDMEALPGSPSKPQVADVTRNTVTLTWLAGKHVGSSPVTSYVIEAFSQSVSNSWQTVADHVKDTLYTVRGLRPNTIYLFMVRAVNAQGVSDPSQMSDPVRTQDISPPAQGVDHRQVQRELGEVIVRLHNPLVLTPSSIQVTWTVDRQSQFIQGYRVVFRQVSGLPSPSSWKVQEVKVPTERSAVLNNLKKGITYEMKVRPYFNEFQGIDSESKTARTTEEAPSAPPQSVTVMMVGNHNSTSISVSWDPPPLEQQNGIIQEYKFSLSPSLRQVLTVCPPLACHRDGMR
;
A
#
# COMPACT_ATOMS: atom_id res chain seq x y z
N ALA A 1 62.82 68.42 -13.53
CA ALA A 1 62.55 68.01 -12.14
C ALA A 1 61.61 66.82 -12.21
N THR A 2 62.10 65.61 -12.00
CA THR A 2 61.26 64.40 -11.95
C THR A 2 60.58 64.38 -10.60
N ASP A 3 59.34 64.86 -10.56
CA ASP A 3 58.51 64.81 -9.37
C ASP A 3 58.19 63.34 -9.08
N SER A 4 58.88 62.76 -8.10
CA SER A 4 58.65 61.39 -7.65
C SER A 4 57.56 61.41 -6.58
N GLY A 5 56.38 61.87 -6.98
CA GLY A 5 55.19 61.86 -6.14
C GLY A 5 54.55 60.47 -6.15
N ILE A 6 54.31 59.89 -4.98
CA ILE A 6 53.35 58.79 -4.85
C ILE A 6 51.97 59.42 -4.95
N TYR A 7 51.25 59.14 -6.03
CA TYR A 7 49.85 59.56 -6.19
C TYR A 7 48.93 58.45 -5.65
N THR A 8 48.16 58.76 -4.62
CA THR A 8 47.20 57.82 -4.02
C THR A 8 45.78 58.31 -4.26
N CYS A 9 44.94 57.47 -4.87
CA CYS A 9 43.50 57.69 -4.92
C CYS A 9 42.81 56.67 -3.99
N VAL A 10 41.82 57.14 -3.22
CA VAL A 10 41.02 56.30 -2.33
C VAL A 10 39.57 56.38 -2.82
N ALA A 11 39.00 55.23 -3.17
CA ALA A 11 37.59 55.11 -3.52
C ALA A 11 36.89 54.26 -2.44
N THR A 12 35.75 54.73 -1.96
CA THR A 12 34.91 54.02 -0.99
C THR A 12 33.57 53.69 -1.63
N SER A 13 33.13 52.44 -1.52
CA SER A 13 31.80 52.02 -1.98
C SER A 13 30.86 51.72 -0.81
N SER A 14 29.60 52.10 -0.97
CA SER A 14 28.49 51.74 -0.10
C SER A 14 27.59 50.62 -0.67
N SER A 15 27.85 50.15 -1.90
CA SER A 15 27.22 48.97 -2.48
C SER A 15 27.99 47.74 -2.03
N GLY A 16 27.33 46.65 -1.66
CA GLY A 16 27.96 45.35 -1.33
C GLY A 16 28.65 44.66 -2.52
N GLU A 17 29.14 45.43 -3.50
CA GLU A 17 29.89 44.97 -4.65
C GLU A 17 31.31 44.57 -4.21
N THR A 18 31.62 43.29 -4.42
CA THR A 18 32.85 42.65 -3.92
C THR A 18 34.01 42.71 -4.91
N SER A 19 33.81 43.31 -6.09
CA SER A 19 34.79 43.35 -7.19
C SER A 19 34.77 44.71 -7.88
N TRP A 20 35.94 45.34 -7.99
CA TRP A 20 36.12 46.64 -8.62
C TRP A 20 37.20 46.56 -9.70
N SER A 21 37.02 47.36 -10.75
CA SER A 21 38.05 47.60 -11.77
C SER A 21 38.40 49.07 -11.77
N ALA A 22 39.67 49.40 -11.51
CA ALA A 22 40.17 50.76 -11.62
C ALA A 22 40.93 50.93 -12.94
N PHE A 23 40.71 52.06 -13.60
CA PHE A 23 41.42 52.46 -14.82
C PHE A 23 42.24 53.71 -14.51
N LEU A 24 43.56 53.63 -14.69
CA LEU A 24 44.42 54.79 -14.71
C LEU A 24 44.78 55.11 -16.17
N GLU A 25 44.53 56.35 -16.58
CA GLU A 25 44.89 56.85 -17.91
C GLU A 25 45.93 57.98 -17.75
N VAL A 26 47.09 57.81 -18.36
CA VAL A 26 48.11 58.89 -18.47
C VAL A 26 47.99 59.50 -19.86
N ARG A 27 47.69 60.79 -19.94
CA ARG A 27 47.59 61.50 -21.22
C ARG A 27 48.82 62.35 -21.48
N GLU A 28 49.80 61.76 -22.15
CA GLU A 28 50.60 62.46 -23.16
C GLU A 28 51.20 61.42 -24.14
N SER A 29 50.70 61.42 -25.38
CA SER A 29 51.18 60.66 -26.56
C SER A 29 51.10 59.12 -26.59
N GLY A 30 50.54 58.45 -25.58
CA GLY A 30 50.16 57.04 -25.69
C GLY A 30 49.31 56.59 -24.51
N ALA A 31 48.08 56.14 -24.76
CA ALA A 31 47.21 55.61 -23.71
C ALA A 31 47.67 54.19 -23.33
N ALA A 32 48.23 54.04 -22.13
CA ALA A 32 48.48 52.74 -21.52
C ALA A 32 47.48 52.53 -20.38
N THR A 33 46.61 51.52 -20.53
CA THR A 33 45.61 51.14 -19.52
C THR A 33 46.11 49.94 -18.72
N VAL A 34 46.11 50.04 -17.39
CA VAL A 34 46.32 48.92 -16.48
C VAL A 34 45.00 48.60 -15.80
N ASN A 35 44.51 47.38 -16.00
CA ASN A 35 43.34 46.86 -15.29
C ASN A 35 43.80 46.27 -13.96
N VAL A 36 43.42 46.87 -12.85
CA VAL A 36 43.62 46.28 -11.51
C VAL A 36 42.29 45.74 -11.03
N LYS A 37 42.19 44.41 -10.92
CA LYS A 37 41.05 43.73 -10.29
C LYS A 37 41.28 43.71 -8.78
N VAL A 38 40.44 44.41 -8.04
CA VAL A 38 40.45 44.42 -6.57
C VAL A 38 39.28 43.57 -6.10
N ASP A 39 39.58 42.33 -5.70
CA ASP A 39 38.62 41.45 -5.06
C ASP A 39 38.71 41.63 -3.54
N MET A 40 37.61 41.96 -2.88
CA MET A 40 37.55 42.01 -1.42
C MET A 40 37.68 40.57 -0.89
N GLU A 41 38.70 40.29 -0.07
CA GLU A 41 38.82 38.97 0.56
C GLU A 41 37.67 38.80 1.56
N ALA A 42 36.61 38.10 1.13
CA ALA A 42 35.39 37.90 1.90
C ALA A 42 35.41 36.56 2.65
N LEU A 43 34.65 36.49 3.74
CA LEU A 43 34.30 35.23 4.40
C LEU A 43 33.59 34.30 3.39
N PRO A 44 33.74 32.98 3.53
CA PRO A 44 33.07 32.05 2.64
C PRO A 44 31.55 32.07 2.87
N GLY A 45 30.78 31.82 1.82
CA GLY A 45 29.33 31.67 1.93
C GLY A 45 28.93 30.48 2.82
N SER A 46 27.77 30.58 3.46
CA SER A 46 27.25 29.51 4.32
C SER A 46 27.06 28.20 3.53
N PRO A 47 27.48 27.04 4.09
CA PRO A 47 27.24 25.75 3.48
C PRO A 47 25.75 25.41 3.35
N SER A 48 25.44 24.42 2.51
CA SER A 48 24.07 23.90 2.46
C SER A 48 23.66 23.22 3.76
N LYS A 49 22.35 23.03 3.97
CA LYS A 49 21.83 22.19 5.05
C LYS A 49 22.52 20.81 5.00
N PRO A 50 23.16 20.35 6.08
CA PRO A 50 23.78 19.04 6.13
C PRO A 50 22.71 17.94 6.12
N GLN A 51 22.91 16.95 5.25
CA GLN A 51 22.06 15.77 5.13
C GLN A 51 22.73 14.58 5.81
N VAL A 52 21.92 13.74 6.45
CA VAL A 52 22.39 12.51 7.08
C VAL A 52 22.49 11.42 6.02
N ALA A 53 23.69 10.88 5.83
CA ALA A 53 23.96 9.79 4.89
C ALA A 53 23.92 8.41 5.56
N ASP A 54 24.41 8.30 6.80
CA ASP A 54 24.45 7.04 7.56
C ASP A 54 24.45 7.30 9.08
N VAL A 55 23.98 6.34 9.88
CA VAL A 55 23.86 6.45 11.34
C VAL A 55 24.18 5.12 12.01
N THR A 56 24.98 5.17 13.06
CA THR A 56 25.20 4.04 13.98
C THR A 56 24.87 4.44 15.41
N ARG A 57 25.03 3.54 16.38
CA ARG A 57 24.89 3.86 17.81
C ARG A 57 25.78 4.99 18.30
N ASN A 58 26.89 5.30 17.63
CA ASN A 58 27.85 6.30 18.10
C ASN A 58 28.47 7.16 16.99
N THR A 59 28.02 7.01 15.75
CA THR A 59 28.48 7.82 14.61
C THR A 59 27.31 8.32 13.77
N VAL A 60 27.47 9.50 13.17
CA VAL A 60 26.55 10.04 12.15
C VAL A 60 27.41 10.53 10.98
N THR A 61 27.13 10.02 9.78
CA THR A 61 27.77 10.48 8.54
C THR A 61 26.92 11.59 7.93
N LEU A 62 27.53 12.75 7.71
CA LEU A 62 26.91 13.94 7.16
C LEU A 62 27.48 14.25 5.78
N THR A 63 26.64 14.76 4.89
CA THR A 63 27.03 15.29 3.58
C THR A 63 26.44 16.68 3.37
N TRP A 64 27.20 17.58 2.73
CA TRP A 64 26.75 18.94 2.41
C TRP A 64 27.39 19.44 1.11
N LEU A 65 26.99 20.62 0.68
CA LEU A 65 27.59 21.33 -0.46
C LEU A 65 28.23 22.63 0.04
N ALA A 66 29.33 23.03 -0.62
CA ALA A 66 29.93 24.33 -0.41
C ALA A 66 28.95 25.46 -0.76
N GLY A 67 29.03 26.58 -0.04
CA GLY A 67 28.19 27.75 -0.29
C GLY A 67 28.39 28.35 -1.69
N LYS A 68 27.35 28.95 -2.26
CA LYS A 68 27.38 29.53 -3.62
C LYS A 68 28.34 30.71 -3.78
N HIS A 69 28.63 31.42 -2.69
CA HIS A 69 29.55 32.55 -2.67
C HIS A 69 30.91 32.09 -2.17
N VAL A 70 31.71 31.49 -3.06
CA VAL A 70 33.14 31.33 -2.82
C VAL A 70 33.73 32.69 -3.17
N GLY A 71 34.17 33.46 -2.18
CA GLY A 71 34.99 34.66 -2.44
C GLY A 71 36.25 34.31 -3.23
N SER A 72 37.14 35.27 -3.48
CA SER A 72 38.42 35.00 -4.16
C SER A 72 39.29 33.95 -3.45
N SER A 73 39.07 33.72 -2.15
CA SER A 73 39.72 32.68 -1.35
C SER A 73 38.89 31.38 -1.28
N PRO A 74 39.44 30.23 -1.72
CA PRO A 74 38.74 28.95 -1.62
C PRO A 74 38.55 28.50 -0.17
N VAL A 75 37.51 27.70 0.07
CA VAL A 75 37.30 27.05 1.37
C VAL A 75 38.43 26.05 1.63
N THR A 76 39.08 26.17 2.78
CA THR A 76 40.20 25.32 3.19
C THR A 76 39.76 24.16 4.08
N SER A 77 38.72 24.38 4.89
CA SER A 77 38.14 23.36 5.76
C SER A 77 36.73 23.72 6.24
N TYR A 78 36.10 22.80 6.97
CA TYR A 78 34.80 22.95 7.59
C TYR A 78 34.86 22.67 9.09
N VAL A 79 33.99 23.34 9.84
CA VAL A 79 33.74 23.10 11.26
C VAL A 79 32.32 22.56 11.40
N ILE A 80 32.17 21.45 12.10
CA ILE A 80 30.87 20.80 12.36
C ILE A 80 30.52 20.99 13.83
N GLU A 81 29.35 21.54 14.08
CA GLU A 81 28.79 21.73 15.40
C GLU A 81 27.59 20.81 15.60
N ALA A 82 27.42 20.29 16.82
CA ALA A 82 26.29 19.46 17.20
C ALA A 82 25.59 20.02 18.43
N PHE A 83 24.27 19.88 18.48
CA PHE A 83 23.44 20.21 19.61
C PHE A 83 22.63 18.99 20.04
N SER A 84 22.56 18.75 21.35
CA SER A 84 21.69 17.70 21.91
C SER A 84 21.28 18.06 23.34
N GLN A 85 19.98 18.22 23.57
CA GLN A 85 19.42 18.53 24.89
C GLN A 85 19.82 17.53 25.98
N SER A 86 20.11 16.28 25.61
CA SER A 86 20.52 15.22 26.56
C SER A 86 22.02 15.24 26.90
N VAL A 87 22.84 16.00 26.16
CA VAL A 87 24.29 16.05 26.36
C VAL A 87 24.74 17.43 26.81
N SER A 88 24.28 18.49 26.13
CA SER A 88 24.59 19.88 26.44
C SER A 88 23.48 20.79 25.93
N ASN A 89 23.11 21.80 26.71
CA ASN A 89 22.15 22.82 26.27
C ASN A 89 22.79 23.92 25.40
N SER A 90 23.90 23.62 24.75
CA SER A 90 24.62 24.53 23.84
C SER A 90 25.21 23.76 22.65
N TRP A 91 25.50 24.47 21.56
CA TRP A 91 26.23 23.93 20.42
C TRP A 91 27.66 23.57 20.84
N GLN A 92 28.13 22.41 20.37
CA GLN A 92 29.45 21.88 20.64
C GLN A 92 30.16 21.57 19.33
N THR A 93 31.41 22.01 19.18
CA THR A 93 32.24 21.61 18.05
C THR A 93 32.56 20.12 18.17
N VAL A 94 32.12 19.34 17.18
CA VAL A 94 32.33 17.88 17.13
C VAL A 94 33.36 17.46 16.09
N ALA A 95 33.68 18.34 15.15
CA ALA A 95 34.79 18.18 14.24
C ALA A 95 35.28 19.55 13.77
N ASP A 96 36.60 19.71 13.71
CA ASP A 96 37.29 20.85 13.15
C ASP A 96 38.15 20.42 11.96
N HIS A 97 38.57 21.38 11.14
CA HIS A 97 39.50 21.15 10.03
C HIS A 97 39.09 20.07 9.01
N VAL A 98 37.78 19.85 8.83
CA VAL A 98 37.26 18.85 7.89
C VAL A 98 37.46 19.34 6.45
N LYS A 99 38.19 18.58 5.62
CA LYS A 99 38.50 19.01 4.24
C LYS A 99 37.45 18.61 3.22
N ASP A 100 36.80 17.48 3.45
CA ASP A 100 35.79 16.93 2.55
C ASP A 100 34.38 17.41 2.91
N THR A 101 33.46 17.30 1.95
CA THR A 101 32.03 17.62 2.17
C THR A 101 31.20 16.39 2.58
N LEU A 102 31.87 15.29 2.91
CA LEU A 102 31.31 14.06 3.47
C LEU A 102 32.15 13.70 4.70
N TYR A 103 31.53 13.65 5.87
CA TYR A 103 32.26 13.40 7.11
C TYR A 103 31.45 12.58 8.12
N THR A 104 32.11 11.63 8.76
CA THR A 104 31.54 10.81 9.84
C THR A 104 31.92 11.39 11.20
N VAL A 105 30.96 12.03 11.86
CA VAL A 105 31.08 12.44 13.26
C VAL A 105 31.09 11.20 14.14
N ARG A 106 32.09 11.07 15.03
CA ARG A 106 32.28 9.90 15.91
C ARG A 106 32.17 10.30 17.38
N GLY A 107 31.96 9.32 18.25
CA GLY A 107 31.96 9.53 19.70
C GLY A 107 30.64 10.12 20.24
N LEU A 108 29.55 9.99 19.49
CA LEU A 108 28.23 10.46 19.93
C LEU A 108 27.65 9.51 20.98
N ARG A 109 26.84 10.04 21.90
CA ARG A 109 26.16 9.22 22.91
C ARG A 109 25.09 8.36 22.23
N PRO A 110 24.96 7.06 22.56
CA PRO A 110 23.90 6.22 22.05
C PRO A 110 22.51 6.70 22.46
N ASN A 111 21.52 6.32 21.64
CA ASN A 111 20.10 6.56 21.84
C ASN A 111 19.73 8.04 22.06
N THR A 112 20.51 8.95 21.47
CA THR A 112 20.43 10.40 21.73
C THR A 112 20.13 11.14 20.43
N ILE A 113 19.26 12.17 20.52
CA ILE A 113 18.90 12.99 19.36
C ILE A 113 19.92 14.14 19.23
N TYR A 114 20.45 14.31 18.03
CA TYR A 114 21.38 15.37 17.66
C TYR A 114 20.83 16.21 16.51
N LEU A 115 21.18 17.50 16.53
CA LEU A 115 21.08 18.44 15.42
C LEU A 115 22.48 18.87 15.02
N PHE A 116 22.76 19.03 13.72
CA PHE A 116 24.07 19.41 13.22
C PHE A 116 24.03 20.69 12.39
N MET A 117 25.10 21.49 12.47
CA MET A 117 25.36 22.63 11.59
C MET A 117 26.80 22.59 11.09
N VAL A 118 27.04 23.16 9.92
CA VAL A 118 28.35 23.21 9.29
C VAL A 118 28.72 24.66 8.98
N ARG A 119 29.98 25.03 9.21
CA ARG A 119 30.58 26.31 8.84
C ARG A 119 31.77 26.07 7.91
N ALA A 120 31.94 26.91 6.91
CA ALA A 120 33.12 26.90 6.03
C ALA A 120 34.23 27.79 6.62
N VAL A 121 35.48 27.44 6.37
CA VAL A 121 36.67 28.19 6.79
C VAL A 121 37.51 28.49 5.57
N ASN A 122 37.95 29.74 5.41
CA ASN A 122 38.95 30.15 4.43
C ASN A 122 40.05 31.00 5.11
N ALA A 123 40.94 31.60 4.33
CA ALA A 123 42.03 32.44 4.84
C ALA A 123 41.56 33.66 5.66
N GLN A 124 40.33 34.13 5.43
CA GLN A 124 39.74 35.28 6.13
C GLN A 124 39.03 34.91 7.43
N GLY A 125 38.52 33.68 7.52
CA GLY A 125 37.87 33.20 8.72
C GLY A 125 36.73 32.23 8.44
N VAL A 126 35.78 32.19 9.38
CA VAL A 126 34.68 31.22 9.45
C VAL A 126 33.39 31.84 8.93
N SER A 127 32.63 31.10 8.13
CA SER A 127 31.33 31.52 7.62
C SER A 127 30.25 31.56 8.70
N ASP A 128 29.12 32.17 8.34
CA ASP A 128 27.84 31.90 8.99
C ASP A 128 27.49 30.40 8.97
N PRO A 129 26.74 29.91 9.97
CA PRO A 129 26.37 28.51 10.03
C PRO A 129 25.37 28.16 8.92
N SER A 130 25.41 26.90 8.49
CA SER A 130 24.35 26.31 7.68
C SER A 130 23.01 26.31 8.44
N GLN A 131 21.91 26.03 7.72
CA GLN A 131 20.70 25.57 8.40
C GLN A 131 20.98 24.30 9.21
N MET A 132 20.22 24.11 10.29
CA MET A 132 20.28 22.89 11.10
C MET A 132 19.86 21.67 10.27
N SER A 133 20.53 20.54 10.49
CA SER A 133 20.09 19.25 9.96
C SER A 133 18.69 18.89 10.47
N ASP A 134 18.07 17.88 9.87
CA ASP A 134 16.94 17.23 10.51
C ASP A 134 17.41 16.50 11.79
N PRO A 135 16.56 16.38 12.83
CA PRO A 135 16.92 15.66 14.05
C PRO A 135 17.24 14.20 13.75
N VAL A 136 18.37 13.71 14.25
CA VAL A 136 18.81 12.33 14.05
C VAL A 136 19.12 11.65 15.38
N ARG A 137 18.62 10.42 15.55
CA ARG A 137 18.85 9.61 16.75
C ARG A 137 19.99 8.63 16.49
N THR A 138 21.01 8.66 17.35
CA THR A 138 22.15 7.73 17.30
C THR A 138 21.76 6.34 17.78
N GLN A 139 21.38 5.49 16.85
CA GLN A 139 21.06 4.09 17.12
C GLN A 139 21.70 3.26 16.02
N ASP A 140 22.08 2.02 16.33
CA ASP A 140 22.47 1.11 15.27
C ASP A 140 21.26 0.97 14.34
N ILE A 141 21.49 1.14 13.03
CA ILE A 141 20.57 0.62 12.04
C ILE A 141 20.57 -0.88 12.32
N SER A 142 19.48 -1.36 12.94
CA SER A 142 19.24 -2.79 13.04
C SER A 142 19.49 -3.35 11.64
N PRO A 143 20.38 -4.36 11.47
CA PRO A 143 20.58 -4.94 10.15
C PRO A 143 19.20 -5.19 9.55
N PRO A 144 18.97 -4.89 8.25
CA PRO A 144 17.67 -5.10 7.65
C PRO A 144 17.27 -6.50 8.05
N ALA A 145 16.19 -6.61 8.84
CA ALA A 145 15.83 -7.83 9.54
C ALA A 145 16.04 -8.97 8.54
N GLN A 146 16.97 -9.90 8.84
CA GLN A 146 17.29 -10.98 7.92
C GLN A 146 15.96 -11.47 7.37
N GLY A 147 15.76 -11.31 6.06
CA GLY A 147 14.47 -11.56 5.43
C GLY A 147 13.94 -12.87 5.96
N VAL A 148 12.70 -12.84 6.46
CA VAL A 148 12.09 -13.98 7.16
C VAL A 148 12.46 -15.26 6.41
N ASP A 149 13.10 -16.22 7.08
CA ASP A 149 13.57 -17.44 6.42
C ASP A 149 12.40 -18.10 5.70
N HIS A 150 12.49 -18.20 4.36
CA HIS A 150 11.46 -18.76 3.51
C HIS A 150 11.07 -20.18 3.96
N ARG A 151 12.03 -20.95 4.50
CA ARG A 151 11.76 -22.29 5.04
C ARG A 151 10.92 -22.23 6.31
N GLN A 152 11.19 -21.25 7.18
CA GLN A 152 10.38 -21.01 8.37
C GLN A 152 8.96 -20.60 7.99
N VAL A 153 8.79 -19.67 7.04
CA VAL A 153 7.46 -19.25 6.55
C VAL A 153 6.68 -20.45 6.01
N GLN A 154 7.30 -21.25 5.14
CA GLN A 154 6.63 -22.40 4.53
C GLN A 154 6.25 -23.46 5.57
N ARG A 155 7.11 -23.71 6.56
CA ARG A 155 6.81 -24.63 7.67
C ARG A 155 5.65 -24.12 8.52
N GLU A 156 5.72 -22.86 8.97
CA GLU A 156 4.67 -22.29 9.82
C GLU A 156 3.32 -22.21 9.10
N LEU A 157 3.27 -21.75 7.85
CA LEU A 157 2.04 -21.77 7.04
C LEU A 157 1.55 -23.20 6.76
N GLY A 158 2.46 -24.17 6.66
CA GLY A 158 2.14 -25.58 6.46
C GLY A 158 1.55 -26.26 7.71
N GLU A 159 1.86 -25.74 8.89
CA GLU A 159 1.29 -26.23 10.16
C GLU A 159 -0.08 -25.61 10.48
N VAL A 160 -0.48 -24.53 9.80
CA VAL A 160 -1.80 -23.91 9.99
C VAL A 160 -2.90 -24.78 9.39
N ILE A 161 -3.86 -25.18 10.22
CA ILE A 161 -5.02 -25.97 9.81
C ILE A 161 -6.24 -25.03 9.69
N VAL A 162 -6.66 -24.80 8.44
CA VAL A 162 -7.90 -24.06 8.15
C VAL A 162 -9.07 -25.03 8.06
N ARG A 163 -10.08 -24.82 8.90
CA ARG A 163 -11.33 -25.61 8.90
C ARG A 163 -12.43 -24.80 8.25
N LEU A 164 -12.78 -25.19 7.03
CA LEU A 164 -13.87 -24.59 6.27
C LEU A 164 -15.23 -25.11 6.78
N HIS A 165 -16.11 -24.20 7.19
CA HIS A 165 -17.48 -24.54 7.56
C HIS A 165 -18.37 -24.76 6.33
N ASN A 166 -19.59 -25.24 6.55
CA ASN A 166 -20.57 -25.41 5.48
C ASN A 166 -20.89 -24.04 4.84
N PRO A 167 -20.74 -23.90 3.50
CA PRO A 167 -21.03 -22.63 2.84
C PRO A 167 -22.51 -22.27 2.92
N LEU A 168 -22.81 -20.99 3.12
CA LEU A 168 -24.15 -20.46 3.23
C LEU A 168 -24.53 -19.75 1.92
N VAL A 169 -25.51 -20.26 1.20
CA VAL A 169 -26.05 -19.58 0.01
C VAL A 169 -26.89 -18.40 0.49
N LEU A 170 -26.47 -17.18 0.15
CA LEU A 170 -27.19 -15.95 0.54
C LEU A 170 -28.21 -15.54 -0.50
N THR A 171 -27.83 -15.63 -1.78
CA THR A 171 -28.66 -15.29 -2.93
C THR A 171 -28.43 -16.29 -4.06
N PRO A 172 -29.25 -16.30 -5.13
CA PRO A 172 -29.02 -17.12 -6.32
C PRO A 172 -27.65 -16.91 -6.99
N SER A 173 -26.94 -15.82 -6.70
CA SER A 173 -25.63 -15.50 -7.28
C SER A 173 -24.54 -15.22 -6.22
N SER A 174 -24.79 -15.51 -4.95
CA SER A 174 -23.79 -15.33 -3.89
C SER A 174 -23.78 -16.40 -2.81
N ILE A 175 -22.57 -16.75 -2.38
CA ILE A 175 -22.31 -17.75 -1.32
C ILE A 175 -21.36 -17.12 -0.30
N GLN A 176 -21.75 -17.15 0.97
CA GLN A 176 -20.87 -16.82 2.08
C GLN A 176 -20.09 -18.05 2.54
N VAL A 177 -18.78 -17.88 2.62
CA VAL A 177 -17.81 -18.86 3.07
C VAL A 177 -17.30 -18.41 4.43
N THR A 178 -17.28 -19.31 5.42
CA THR A 178 -16.72 -19.01 6.74
C THR A 178 -15.78 -20.12 7.17
N TRP A 179 -14.71 -19.76 7.88
CA TRP A 179 -13.70 -20.72 8.33
C TRP A 179 -13.19 -20.41 9.73
N THR A 180 -12.63 -21.42 10.37
CA THR A 180 -11.85 -21.30 11.59
C THR A 180 -10.40 -21.70 11.34
N VAL A 181 -9.50 -21.20 12.18
CA VAL A 181 -8.07 -21.48 12.10
C VAL A 181 -7.63 -21.92 13.49
N ASP A 182 -6.87 -23.00 13.56
CA ASP A 182 -6.39 -23.59 14.80
C ASP A 182 -5.33 -22.73 15.50
N ARG A 183 -4.47 -22.07 14.74
CA ARG A 183 -3.44 -21.14 15.20
C ARG A 183 -3.27 -19.95 14.27
N GLN A 184 -3.16 -18.76 14.84
CA GLN A 184 -2.81 -17.56 14.10
C GLN A 184 -1.28 -17.42 14.06
N SER A 185 -0.64 -17.69 12.92
CA SER A 185 0.77 -17.36 12.72
C SER A 185 0.93 -15.89 12.34
N GLN A 186 2.03 -15.28 12.78
CA GLN A 186 2.48 -13.95 12.38
C GLN A 186 2.76 -13.84 10.88
N PHE A 187 3.01 -14.98 10.22
CA PHE A 187 3.20 -15.06 8.77
C PHE A 187 1.91 -15.24 8.00
N ILE A 188 0.73 -15.07 8.60
CA ILE A 188 -0.52 -14.99 7.82
C ILE A 188 -0.76 -13.52 7.46
N GLN A 189 -0.68 -13.18 6.18
CA GLN A 189 -1.14 -11.87 5.68
C GLN A 189 -2.63 -11.89 5.34
N GLY A 190 -3.18 -13.06 5.02
CA GLY A 190 -4.57 -13.22 4.66
C GLY A 190 -4.92 -14.64 4.24
N TYR A 191 -6.08 -14.78 3.62
CA TYR A 191 -6.60 -16.06 3.12
C TYR A 191 -6.95 -15.95 1.64
N ARG A 192 -6.78 -17.05 0.91
CA ARG A 192 -7.26 -17.22 -0.46
C ARG A 192 -8.41 -18.20 -0.45
N VAL A 193 -9.60 -17.72 -0.78
CA VAL A 193 -10.77 -18.57 -1.03
C VAL A 193 -10.71 -18.96 -2.50
N VAL A 194 -10.45 -20.23 -2.75
CA VAL A 194 -10.39 -20.78 -4.11
C VAL A 194 -11.67 -21.54 -4.40
N PHE A 195 -12.28 -21.30 -5.56
CA PHE A 195 -13.54 -21.93 -5.94
C PHE A 195 -13.63 -22.22 -7.43
N ARG A 196 -14.32 -23.30 -7.80
CA ARG A 196 -14.55 -23.67 -9.20
C ARG A 196 -15.95 -24.22 -9.40
N GLN A 197 -16.44 -24.10 -10.63
CA GLN A 197 -17.69 -24.70 -11.04
C GLN A 197 -17.48 -26.21 -11.24
N VAL A 198 -18.37 -27.04 -10.70
CA VAL A 198 -18.32 -28.51 -10.84
C VAL A 198 -19.57 -29.09 -11.50
N SER A 199 -20.63 -28.30 -11.68
CA SER A 199 -21.82 -28.68 -12.44
C SER A 199 -22.20 -27.65 -13.50
N GLY A 200 -22.98 -28.05 -14.51
CA GLY A 200 -23.45 -27.19 -15.59
C GLY A 200 -22.37 -26.88 -16.64
N LEU A 201 -22.80 -26.63 -17.88
CA LEU A 201 -21.91 -26.30 -19.01
C LEU A 201 -21.83 -24.78 -19.24
N PRO A 202 -20.68 -24.27 -19.70
CA PRO A 202 -19.36 -24.89 -19.65
C PRO A 202 -18.88 -24.98 -18.19
N SER A 203 -18.24 -26.10 -17.84
CA SER A 203 -17.61 -26.33 -16.53
C SER A 203 -16.11 -26.04 -16.64
N PRO A 204 -15.65 -24.79 -16.40
CA PRO A 204 -14.24 -24.49 -16.42
C PRO A 204 -13.53 -25.29 -15.31
N SER A 205 -12.50 -26.05 -15.68
CA SER A 205 -11.70 -26.84 -14.74
C SER A 205 -10.79 -25.98 -13.85
N SER A 206 -10.63 -24.68 -14.17
CA SER A 206 -9.75 -23.75 -13.46
C SER A 206 -10.38 -23.22 -12.17
N TRP A 207 -9.53 -23.10 -11.15
CA TRP A 207 -9.88 -22.46 -9.89
C TRP A 207 -9.86 -20.95 -10.03
N LYS A 208 -10.93 -20.30 -9.57
CA LYS A 208 -10.98 -18.85 -9.31
C LYS A 208 -10.49 -18.58 -7.90
N VAL A 209 -9.87 -17.42 -7.69
CA VAL A 209 -9.30 -17.04 -6.39
C VAL A 209 -9.90 -15.71 -5.95
N GLN A 210 -10.36 -15.64 -4.70
CA GLN A 210 -10.72 -14.40 -4.02
C GLN A 210 -9.81 -14.23 -2.80
N GLU A 211 -9.07 -13.11 -2.77
CA GLU A 211 -8.15 -12.81 -1.68
C GLU A 211 -8.84 -12.03 -0.57
N VAL A 212 -8.57 -12.44 0.66
CA VAL A 212 -9.01 -11.80 1.89
C VAL A 212 -7.75 -11.28 2.58
N LYS A 213 -7.47 -9.99 2.39
CA LYS A 213 -6.19 -9.34 2.77
C LYS A 213 -6.05 -9.02 4.26
N VAL A 214 -7.06 -9.35 5.06
CA VAL A 214 -7.09 -9.10 6.50
C VAL A 214 -6.89 -10.44 7.22
N PRO A 215 -5.80 -10.63 7.97
CA PRO A 215 -5.44 -11.94 8.54
C PRO A 215 -6.33 -12.37 9.71
N THR A 216 -7.06 -11.44 10.30
CA THR A 216 -8.06 -11.68 11.35
C THR A 216 -9.44 -11.99 10.80
N GLU A 217 -9.68 -11.81 9.50
CA GLU A 217 -10.96 -12.08 8.86
C GLU A 217 -11.24 -13.59 8.81
N ARG A 218 -12.51 -13.97 8.94
CA ARG A 218 -12.95 -15.38 9.00
C ARG A 218 -14.11 -15.68 8.05
N SER A 219 -14.46 -14.71 7.22
CA SER A 219 -15.56 -14.81 6.28
C SER A 219 -15.26 -14.14 4.95
N ALA A 220 -15.89 -14.62 3.88
CA ALA A 220 -15.87 -13.97 2.58
C ALA A 220 -17.17 -14.27 1.85
N VAL A 221 -17.67 -13.30 1.08
CA VAL A 221 -18.81 -13.51 0.19
C VAL A 221 -18.31 -13.61 -1.24
N LEU A 222 -18.56 -14.77 -1.86
CA LEU A 222 -18.37 -15.01 -3.28
C LEU A 222 -19.57 -14.44 -4.02
N ASN A 223 -19.36 -13.50 -4.93
CA ASN A 223 -20.42 -12.84 -5.70
C ASN A 223 -20.36 -13.21 -7.18
N ASN A 224 -21.40 -12.84 -7.94
CA ASN A 224 -21.49 -13.05 -9.39
C ASN A 224 -21.36 -14.52 -9.80
N LEU A 225 -21.88 -15.42 -8.97
CA LEU A 225 -21.95 -16.85 -9.28
C LEU A 225 -23.12 -17.13 -10.23
N LYS A 226 -22.98 -18.18 -11.04
CA LYS A 226 -24.07 -18.66 -11.90
C LYS A 226 -25.14 -19.31 -11.02
N LYS A 227 -26.41 -19.06 -11.35
CA LYS A 227 -27.59 -19.59 -10.65
C LYS A 227 -27.78 -21.08 -10.96
N GLY A 228 -28.26 -21.87 -9.99
CA GLY A 228 -28.46 -23.32 -10.16
C GLY A 228 -27.17 -24.14 -10.37
N ILE A 229 -26.00 -23.58 -10.06
CA ILE A 229 -24.70 -24.21 -10.31
C ILE A 229 -24.04 -24.61 -8.99
N THR A 230 -23.43 -25.79 -9.00
CA THR A 230 -22.64 -26.32 -7.89
C THR A 230 -21.21 -25.84 -8.00
N TYR A 231 -20.73 -25.24 -6.92
CA TYR A 231 -19.36 -24.79 -6.76
C TYR A 231 -18.64 -25.62 -5.71
N GLU A 232 -17.40 -26.02 -6.00
CA GLU A 232 -16.45 -26.56 -5.02
C GLU A 232 -15.55 -25.42 -4.55
N MET A 233 -15.28 -25.34 -3.24
CA MET A 233 -14.43 -24.30 -2.66
C MET A 233 -13.52 -24.83 -1.55
N LYS A 234 -12.36 -24.18 -1.42
CA LYS A 234 -11.33 -24.41 -0.38
C LYS A 234 -10.78 -23.07 0.10
N VAL A 235 -10.18 -23.05 1.28
CA VAL A 235 -9.51 -21.87 1.84
C VAL A 235 -8.08 -22.23 2.22
N ARG A 236 -7.12 -21.38 1.85
CA ARG A 236 -5.71 -21.52 2.27
C ARG A 236 -5.17 -20.20 2.84
N PRO A 237 -4.32 -20.22 3.88
CA PRO A 237 -3.61 -19.02 4.32
C PRO A 237 -2.47 -18.69 3.35
N TYR A 238 -2.07 -17.42 3.26
CA TYR A 238 -0.95 -16.99 2.40
C TYR A 238 -0.07 -15.91 3.05
N PHE A 239 1.15 -15.80 2.54
CA PHE A 239 2.13 -14.75 2.84
C PHE A 239 2.91 -14.40 1.58
N ASN A 240 2.73 -13.21 1.02
CA ASN A 240 3.28 -12.84 -0.27
C ASN A 240 2.99 -13.93 -1.33
N GLU A 241 4.04 -14.57 -1.85
CA GLU A 241 3.98 -15.68 -2.81
C GLU A 241 3.79 -17.06 -2.14
N PHE A 242 4.04 -17.17 -0.83
CA PHE A 242 3.91 -18.43 -0.09
C PHE A 242 2.44 -18.74 0.20
N GLN A 243 2.13 -20.03 0.17
CA GLN A 243 0.80 -20.55 0.45
C GLN A 243 0.89 -21.71 1.44
N GLY A 244 -0.05 -21.72 2.39
CA GLY A 244 -0.24 -22.84 3.31
C GLY A 244 -1.05 -23.97 2.68
N ILE A 245 -1.48 -24.89 3.54
CA ILE A 245 -2.27 -26.05 3.13
C ILE A 245 -3.72 -25.63 2.85
N ASP A 246 -4.32 -26.25 1.83
CA ASP A 246 -5.74 -26.13 1.55
C ASP A 246 -6.59 -26.77 2.66
N SER A 247 -7.67 -26.10 3.06
CA SER A 247 -8.74 -26.73 3.83
C SER A 247 -9.34 -27.93 3.07
N GLU A 248 -10.06 -28.78 3.79
CA GLU A 248 -11.00 -29.71 3.14
C GLU A 248 -11.93 -28.95 2.19
N SER A 249 -12.24 -29.54 1.03
CA SER A 249 -13.21 -28.93 0.12
C SER A 249 -14.62 -29.06 0.62
N LYS A 250 -15.40 -28.02 0.38
CA LYS A 250 -16.86 -28.04 0.53
C LYS A 250 -17.50 -27.67 -0.79
N THR A 251 -18.72 -28.17 -0.99
CA THR A 251 -19.52 -27.85 -2.16
C THR A 251 -20.81 -27.18 -1.74
N ALA A 252 -21.27 -26.22 -2.53
CA ALA A 252 -22.59 -25.63 -2.39
C ALA A 252 -23.18 -25.33 -3.76
N ARG A 253 -24.50 -25.55 -3.88
CA ARG A 253 -25.27 -25.24 -5.09
C ARG A 253 -25.97 -23.91 -4.89
N THR A 254 -25.76 -22.96 -5.81
CA THR A 254 -26.54 -21.73 -5.83
C THR A 254 -28.01 -22.03 -6.09
N THR A 255 -28.92 -21.28 -5.48
CA THR A 255 -30.34 -21.45 -5.73
C THR A 255 -30.69 -21.01 -7.14
N GLU A 256 -31.69 -21.67 -7.73
CA GLU A 256 -32.39 -21.14 -8.90
C GLU A 256 -33.25 -19.95 -8.44
N GLU A 257 -33.35 -18.92 -9.25
CA GLU A 257 -34.19 -17.77 -8.92
C GLU A 257 -35.66 -18.24 -8.98
N ALA A 258 -36.52 -17.77 -8.08
CA ALA A 258 -37.93 -18.16 -8.14
C ALA A 258 -38.50 -17.79 -9.52
N PRO A 259 -39.45 -18.58 -10.07
CA PRO A 259 -40.12 -18.20 -11.30
C PRO A 259 -40.63 -16.76 -11.18
N SER A 260 -40.24 -15.91 -12.12
CA SER A 260 -40.61 -14.49 -12.12
C SER A 260 -42.07 -14.28 -12.52
N ALA A 261 -42.74 -15.33 -12.99
CA ALA A 261 -44.15 -15.35 -13.33
C ALA A 261 -44.88 -16.60 -12.77
N PRO A 262 -46.17 -16.46 -12.40
CA PRO A 262 -47.00 -17.58 -11.98
C PRO A 262 -47.42 -18.49 -13.16
N PRO A 263 -48.01 -19.67 -12.88
CA PRO A 263 -48.60 -20.53 -13.89
C PRO A 263 -49.69 -19.80 -14.69
N GLN A 264 -49.84 -20.16 -15.97
CA GLN A 264 -50.79 -19.54 -16.89
C GLN A 264 -52.09 -20.34 -16.99
N SER A 265 -53.15 -19.73 -17.52
CA SER A 265 -54.42 -20.42 -17.86
C SER A 265 -55.07 -21.22 -16.73
N VAL A 266 -54.94 -20.76 -15.48
CA VAL A 266 -55.49 -21.48 -14.32
C VAL A 266 -57.01 -21.59 -14.44
N THR A 267 -57.51 -22.80 -14.58
CA THR A 267 -58.94 -23.12 -14.70
C THR A 267 -59.38 -23.98 -13.52
N VAL A 268 -60.50 -23.63 -12.92
CA VAL A 268 -61.10 -24.35 -11.79
C VAL A 268 -62.48 -24.84 -12.21
N MET A 269 -62.70 -26.15 -12.14
CA MET A 269 -64.00 -26.77 -12.42
C MET A 269 -64.51 -27.48 -11.17
N MET A 270 -65.75 -27.21 -10.79
CA MET A 270 -66.43 -27.99 -9.75
C MET A 270 -67.19 -29.13 -10.41
N VAL A 271 -66.84 -30.35 -10.06
CA VAL A 271 -67.48 -31.56 -10.55
C VAL A 271 -68.14 -32.22 -9.35
N GLY A 272 -69.47 -32.23 -9.32
CA GLY A 272 -70.17 -32.77 -8.16
C GLY A 272 -71.65 -32.99 -8.36
N ASN A 273 -72.20 -33.86 -7.52
CA ASN A 273 -73.63 -34.04 -7.33
C ASN A 273 -74.01 -33.58 -5.92
N HIS A 274 -75.29 -33.67 -5.54
CA HIS A 274 -75.80 -33.17 -4.25
C HIS A 274 -75.13 -33.77 -3.00
N ASN A 275 -74.34 -34.86 -3.13
CA ASN A 275 -73.70 -35.55 -2.01
C ASN A 275 -72.16 -35.52 -2.04
N SER A 276 -71.54 -35.05 -3.13
CA SER A 276 -70.08 -34.96 -3.23
C SER A 276 -69.68 -33.93 -4.29
N THR A 277 -68.97 -32.88 -3.88
CA THR A 277 -68.38 -31.88 -4.77
C THR A 277 -66.86 -32.03 -4.75
N SER A 278 -66.26 -32.32 -5.91
CA SER A 278 -64.82 -32.28 -6.12
C SER A 278 -64.43 -31.05 -6.93
N ILE A 279 -63.21 -30.56 -6.69
CA ILE A 279 -62.63 -29.41 -7.39
C ILE A 279 -61.50 -29.95 -8.26
N SER A 280 -61.57 -29.71 -9.57
CA SER A 280 -60.50 -29.95 -10.52
C SER A 280 -59.82 -28.63 -10.85
N VAL A 281 -58.49 -28.58 -10.74
CA VAL A 281 -57.68 -27.40 -11.08
C VAL A 281 -56.68 -27.80 -12.17
N SER A 282 -56.64 -27.03 -13.26
CA SER A 282 -55.69 -27.22 -14.37
C SER A 282 -54.99 -25.92 -14.70
N TRP A 283 -53.73 -25.97 -15.14
CA TRP A 283 -52.94 -24.79 -15.50
C TRP A 283 -51.86 -25.13 -16.54
N ASP A 284 -51.41 -24.11 -17.25
CA ASP A 284 -50.22 -24.15 -18.11
C ASP A 284 -48.97 -23.74 -17.30
N PRO A 285 -47.80 -24.33 -17.56
CA PRO A 285 -46.55 -23.90 -16.90
C PRO A 285 -46.19 -22.45 -17.26
N PRO A 286 -45.47 -21.71 -16.40
CA PRO A 286 -44.94 -20.39 -16.76
C PRO A 286 -44.06 -20.46 -18.04
N PRO A 287 -43.91 -19.37 -18.80
CA PRO A 287 -43.01 -19.32 -19.95
C PRO A 287 -41.59 -19.74 -19.55
N LEU A 288 -40.91 -20.55 -20.37
CA LEU A 288 -39.57 -21.10 -20.08
C LEU A 288 -38.55 -20.02 -19.65
N GLU A 289 -38.63 -18.84 -20.25
CA GLU A 289 -37.78 -17.68 -19.96
C GLU A 289 -38.01 -17.07 -18.56
N GLN A 290 -39.16 -17.36 -17.94
CA GLN A 290 -39.60 -16.84 -16.65
C GLN A 290 -39.63 -17.92 -15.56
N GLN A 291 -39.30 -19.18 -15.89
CA GLN A 291 -39.22 -20.27 -14.90
C GLN A 291 -37.99 -20.15 -14.00
N ASN A 292 -36.94 -19.46 -14.48
CA ASN A 292 -35.70 -19.21 -13.76
C ASN A 292 -35.00 -20.47 -13.19
N GLY A 293 -35.34 -21.65 -13.72
CA GLY A 293 -34.90 -22.95 -13.21
C GLY A 293 -35.82 -24.11 -13.62
N ILE A 294 -35.55 -25.30 -13.09
CA ILE A 294 -36.43 -26.48 -13.21
C ILE A 294 -37.48 -26.40 -12.11
N ILE A 295 -38.76 -26.35 -12.50
CA ILE A 295 -39.89 -26.34 -11.55
C ILE A 295 -39.89 -27.62 -10.72
N GLN A 296 -39.67 -27.49 -9.41
CA GLN A 296 -39.59 -28.61 -8.47
C GLN A 296 -40.98 -29.11 -8.05
N GLU A 297 -41.92 -28.19 -7.81
CA GLU A 297 -43.26 -28.49 -7.29
C GLU A 297 -44.25 -27.35 -7.61
N TYR A 298 -45.54 -27.68 -7.74
CA TYR A 298 -46.63 -26.71 -7.74
C TYR A 298 -47.41 -26.84 -6.43
N LYS A 299 -47.59 -25.72 -5.72
CA LYS A 299 -48.41 -25.66 -4.52
C LYS A 299 -49.66 -24.85 -4.82
N PHE A 300 -50.82 -25.48 -4.65
CA PHE A 300 -52.09 -24.77 -4.57
C PHE A 300 -52.65 -24.94 -3.17
N SER A 301 -53.27 -23.88 -2.65
CA SER A 301 -53.89 -23.89 -1.34
C SER A 301 -55.37 -23.67 -1.53
N LEU A 302 -56.18 -24.69 -1.21
CA LEU A 302 -57.63 -24.51 -1.09
C LEU A 302 -57.89 -24.04 0.33
N SER A 303 -58.47 -22.86 0.42
CA SER A 303 -58.79 -22.23 1.69
C SER A 303 -60.25 -22.50 2.01
N PRO A 304 -60.61 -23.27 3.06
CA PRO A 304 -62.00 -23.35 3.55
C PRO A 304 -62.42 -22.06 4.28
N SER A 305 -61.77 -20.94 3.92
CA SER A 305 -61.34 -19.71 4.65
C SER A 305 -59.90 -19.69 5.22
N LEU A 306 -59.24 -20.83 5.49
CA LEU A 306 -57.78 -21.00 5.60
C LEU A 306 -57.48 -22.47 5.92
N ARG A 307 -56.44 -23.04 5.30
CA ARG A 307 -55.80 -24.36 5.57
C ARG A 307 -56.45 -25.62 4.99
N GLN A 308 -56.01 -25.98 3.78
CA GLN A 308 -55.36 -27.26 3.52
C GLN A 308 -54.35 -27.08 2.37
N VAL A 309 -53.07 -27.43 2.60
CA VAL A 309 -52.03 -27.44 1.57
C VAL A 309 -51.97 -28.86 1.02
N LEU A 310 -52.41 -29.06 -0.21
CA LEU A 310 -52.19 -30.30 -0.95
C LEU A 310 -50.97 -30.09 -1.84
N THR A 311 -49.95 -30.92 -1.64
CA THR A 311 -48.74 -30.93 -2.47
C THR A 311 -48.96 -31.92 -3.60
N VAL A 312 -48.87 -31.49 -4.86
CA VAL A 312 -48.97 -32.38 -6.02
C VAL A 312 -47.62 -32.37 -6.74
N CYS A 313 -46.99 -33.54 -6.82
CA CYS A 313 -45.73 -33.73 -7.54
C CYS A 313 -45.97 -33.75 -9.07
N PRO A 314 -45.00 -33.32 -9.88
CA PRO A 314 -45.14 -33.35 -11.33
C PRO A 314 -45.21 -34.80 -11.85
N PRO A 315 -45.90 -35.04 -12.99
CA PRO A 315 -45.91 -36.36 -13.60
C PRO A 315 -44.51 -36.70 -14.10
N LEU A 316 -43.90 -37.75 -13.53
CA LEU A 316 -42.74 -38.40 -14.12
C LEU A 316 -43.15 -38.95 -15.48
N ALA A 317 -42.45 -38.52 -16.53
CA ALA A 317 -42.59 -39.07 -17.86
C ALA A 317 -42.22 -40.55 -17.85
N CYS A 318 -43.21 -41.44 -17.93
CA CYS A 318 -43.06 -42.82 -18.37
C CYS A 318 -44.33 -43.26 -19.11
N HIS A 319 -44.17 -43.42 -20.42
CA HIS A 319 -44.86 -44.32 -21.34
C HIS A 319 -46.40 -44.33 -21.45
N ARG A 320 -46.83 -44.15 -22.70
CA ARG A 320 -48.01 -44.81 -23.30
C ARG A 320 -48.14 -46.24 -22.74
N ASP A 321 -49.27 -46.55 -22.12
CA ASP A 321 -50.21 -47.56 -22.62
C ASP A 321 -51.45 -47.68 -21.73
N GLY A 322 -52.61 -47.75 -22.38
CA GLY A 322 -53.72 -48.62 -21.96
C GLY A 322 -54.67 -48.18 -20.85
N MET A 323 -55.90 -47.84 -21.26
CA MET A 323 -57.19 -48.26 -20.67
C MET A 323 -57.22 -48.65 -19.17
N ARG A 324 -57.91 -47.88 -18.32
CA ARG A 324 -59.33 -48.01 -17.90
C ARG A 324 -59.63 -47.03 -16.77
#